data_AF-A0A2V1DYI1-F1
#
_entry.id   AF-A0A2V1DYI1-F1
#
_cell.length_a   1.000
_cell.length_b   1.000
_cell.length_c   1.000
_cell.angle_alpha   90.00
_cell.angle_beta   90.00
_cell.angle_gamma   90.00
#
_symmetry.space_group_name_H-M   'P 1'
#
loop_
_entity.id
_entity.type
_entity.pdbx_description
1 polymer ?
#
loop_
_entity_poly.entity_id
_entity_poly.type
_entity_poly.pdbx_seq_one_letter_code
_entity_poly.pdbx_strand_id
1 'polypeptide(L)'
;MVVQKRCLLWDYTNTNECPGQMDQVNFSGPISSVSNWNAWVPPELKGRVPFRPMIHLERELNGNEWQWIQDSDQPIIHFFNEPERNGIDPQKAADYWHNQVIPNLRNQRQKQLVSPSCASDPNGQNWIAEWMNLVQDCAPEFLGIHWYGTSADEAKRYIEDMHNKFPNQKIIVSEIACISRDGNECYQFTRDMCNWLDGQDYVFEYAFFGCMKNMPDDYR
;
A
#
# COMPACT_ATOMS: atom_id res chain seq x y z
N MET A 1 -7.25 -8.38 -23.38
CA MET A 1 -5.98 -8.20 -22.64
C MET A 1 -6.35 -8.18 -21.16
N VAL A 2 -5.64 -8.91 -20.29
CA VAL A 2 -5.94 -8.94 -18.85
C VAL A 2 -5.42 -7.63 -18.24
N VAL A 3 -6.26 -6.91 -17.49
CA VAL A 3 -5.83 -5.74 -16.72
C VAL A 3 -5.04 -6.24 -15.50
N GLN A 4 -3.81 -5.77 -15.36
CA GLN A 4 -2.89 -6.18 -14.28
C GLN A 4 -2.66 -5.00 -13.34
N LYS A 5 -3.55 -4.86 -12.35
CA LYS A 5 -3.49 -3.83 -11.30
C LYS A 5 -3.64 -4.40 -9.88
N ARG A 6 -3.67 -5.73 -9.72
CA ARG A 6 -3.96 -6.35 -8.42
C ARG A 6 -2.65 -6.67 -7.70
N CYS A 7 -2.45 -6.04 -6.54
CA CYS A 7 -1.37 -6.38 -5.63
C CYS A 7 -1.83 -7.48 -4.68
N LEU A 8 -1.01 -8.52 -4.50
CA LEU A 8 -1.22 -9.52 -3.46
C LEU A 8 -0.57 -9.04 -2.16
N LEU A 9 -1.38 -8.84 -1.13
CA LEU A 9 -0.92 -8.65 0.23
C LEU A 9 -0.56 -10.01 0.83
N TRP A 10 0.73 -10.19 1.14
CA TRP A 10 1.28 -11.44 1.65
C TRP A 10 1.83 -11.23 3.06
N ASP A 11 0.99 -11.44 4.07
CA ASP A 11 1.39 -11.24 5.46
C ASP A 11 2.59 -12.12 5.85
N TYR A 12 3.44 -11.61 6.73
CA TYR A 12 4.65 -12.31 7.18
C TYR A 12 4.33 -13.66 7.86
N THR A 13 3.13 -13.82 8.43
CA THR A 13 2.69 -15.11 8.98
C THR A 13 2.58 -16.18 7.90
N ASN A 14 2.26 -15.82 6.64
CA ASN A 14 2.25 -16.78 5.55
C ASN A 14 3.67 -17.29 5.24
N THR A 15 4.67 -16.42 5.26
CA THR A 15 6.09 -16.82 5.12
C THR A 15 6.50 -17.78 6.23
N ASN A 16 6.04 -17.53 7.45
CA ASN A 16 6.40 -18.34 8.62
C ASN A 16 5.67 -19.68 8.68
N GLU A 17 4.39 -19.71 8.33
CA GLU A 17 3.52 -20.87 8.58
C GLU A 17 3.20 -21.68 7.32
N CYS A 18 3.10 -21.03 6.16
CA CYS A 18 2.63 -21.66 4.93
C CYS A 18 3.29 -21.10 3.65
N PRO A 19 4.64 -20.97 3.57
CA PRO A 19 5.31 -20.31 2.46
C PRO A 19 5.04 -20.99 1.10
N GLY A 20 4.77 -22.30 1.10
CA GLY A 20 4.38 -23.05 -0.10
C GLY A 20 3.06 -22.62 -0.73
N GLN A 21 2.20 -21.88 -0.03
CA GLN A 21 0.95 -21.36 -0.60
C GLN A 21 1.20 -20.31 -1.68
N MET A 22 2.35 -19.61 -1.67
CA MET A 22 2.74 -18.71 -2.75
C MET A 22 2.87 -19.45 -4.09
N ASP A 23 3.22 -20.75 -4.08
CA ASP A 23 3.29 -21.58 -5.29
C ASP A 23 1.92 -21.91 -5.90
N GLN A 24 0.82 -21.67 -5.17
CA GLN A 24 -0.55 -21.85 -5.65
C GLN A 24 -1.14 -20.56 -6.26
N VAL A 25 -0.47 -19.42 -6.12
CA VAL A 25 -0.95 -18.13 -6.64
C VAL A 25 -0.87 -18.12 -8.17
N ASN A 26 -1.96 -17.72 -8.82
CA ASN A 26 -2.02 -17.57 -10.28
C ASN A 26 -1.41 -16.23 -10.75
N PHE A 27 -0.10 -16.21 -10.97
CA PHE A 27 0.63 -15.06 -11.53
C PHE A 27 0.43 -14.86 -13.04
N SER A 28 -0.26 -15.78 -13.74
CA SER A 28 -0.66 -15.56 -15.14
C SER A 28 -1.96 -14.76 -15.27
N GLY A 29 -2.60 -14.44 -14.14
CA GLY A 29 -3.85 -13.67 -14.06
C GLY A 29 -3.63 -12.16 -13.85
N PRO A 30 -4.54 -11.50 -13.11
CA PRO A 30 -4.53 -10.04 -12.92
C PRO A 30 -3.56 -9.54 -11.83
N ILE A 31 -2.86 -10.45 -11.14
CA ILE A 31 -1.86 -10.07 -10.12
C ILE A 31 -0.65 -9.43 -10.80
N SER A 32 -0.30 -8.21 -10.38
CA SER A 32 0.77 -7.39 -10.95
C SER A 32 1.96 -7.19 -10.00
N SER A 33 1.75 -7.35 -8.70
CA SER A 33 2.76 -7.09 -7.67
C SER A 33 2.44 -7.85 -6.37
N VAL A 34 3.40 -7.86 -5.44
CA VAL A 34 3.25 -8.36 -4.07
C VAL A 34 3.77 -7.32 -3.08
N SER A 35 3.11 -7.17 -1.93
CA SER A 35 3.59 -6.42 -0.77
C SER A 35 3.40 -7.27 0.50
N ASN A 36 4.21 -7.06 1.53
CA ASN A 36 4.13 -7.79 2.81
C ASN A 36 4.26 -6.88 4.04
N TRP A 37 4.10 -5.56 3.88
CA TRP A 37 4.32 -4.56 4.95
C TRP A 37 5.75 -4.45 5.51
N ASN A 38 6.72 -5.11 4.90
CA ASN A 38 8.10 -5.17 5.39
C ASN A 38 9.11 -4.69 4.32
N ALA A 39 10.34 -4.45 4.76
CA ALA A 39 11.46 -4.11 3.90
C ALA A 39 11.97 -5.31 3.07
N TRP A 40 11.89 -6.52 3.62
CA TRP A 40 12.45 -7.73 3.00
C TRP A 40 11.49 -8.37 2.00
N VAL A 41 12.05 -8.92 0.91
CA VAL A 41 11.30 -9.65 -0.11
C VAL A 41 11.02 -11.08 0.37
N PRO A 42 9.78 -11.59 0.30
CA PRO A 42 9.50 -12.97 0.66
C PRO A 42 10.23 -13.96 -0.25
N PRO A 43 11.12 -14.83 0.27
CA PRO A 43 11.91 -15.75 -0.55
C PRO A 43 11.05 -16.66 -1.43
N GLU A 44 9.89 -17.06 -0.93
CA GLU A 44 8.91 -17.87 -1.65
C GLU A 44 8.33 -17.16 -2.86
N LEU A 45 8.39 -15.82 -2.99
CA LEU A 45 7.95 -15.12 -4.20
C LEU A 45 8.75 -15.52 -5.44
N LYS A 46 10.03 -15.88 -5.27
CA LYS A 46 10.92 -16.36 -6.35
C LYS A 46 10.97 -15.42 -7.57
N GLY A 47 10.82 -14.11 -7.34
CA GLY A 47 10.85 -13.09 -8.40
C GLY A 47 9.75 -13.21 -9.46
N ARG A 48 8.64 -13.90 -9.18
CA ARG A 48 7.58 -14.17 -10.17
C ARG A 48 6.84 -12.91 -10.64
N VAL A 49 6.71 -11.93 -9.76
CA VAL A 49 6.21 -10.58 -10.03
C VAL A 49 7.00 -9.58 -9.18
N PRO A 50 6.98 -8.27 -9.53
CA PRO A 50 7.59 -7.24 -8.71
C PRO A 50 7.09 -7.25 -7.26
N PHE A 51 7.99 -6.93 -6.34
CA PHE A 51 7.69 -6.74 -4.93
C PHE A 51 7.70 -5.26 -4.57
N ARG A 52 6.89 -4.85 -3.59
CA ARG A 52 6.82 -3.49 -3.05
C ARG A 52 7.34 -3.47 -1.62
N PRO A 53 8.65 -3.23 -1.41
CA PRO A 53 9.18 -3.02 -0.07
C PRO A 53 8.49 -1.84 0.60
N MET A 54 8.36 -1.93 1.92
CA MET A 54 7.73 -0.89 2.73
C MET A 54 8.66 -0.47 3.87
N ILE A 55 8.82 0.84 4.01
CA ILE A 55 9.29 1.46 5.24
C ILE A 55 8.05 1.59 6.13
N HIS A 56 7.78 0.58 6.96
CA HIS A 56 6.50 0.47 7.66
C HIS A 56 6.28 1.60 8.67
N LEU A 57 7.26 1.84 9.55
CA LEU A 57 7.31 2.94 10.51
C LEU A 57 8.77 3.41 10.67
N GLU A 58 9.04 4.30 11.63
CA GLU A 58 10.37 4.90 11.82
C GLU A 58 11.49 3.90 12.07
N ARG A 59 11.18 2.73 12.63
CA ARG A 59 12.18 1.69 12.93
C ARG A 59 12.85 1.15 11.66
N GLU A 60 12.14 1.09 10.53
CA GLU A 60 12.68 0.65 9.24
C GLU A 60 13.59 1.69 8.56
N LEU A 61 13.73 2.90 9.12
CA LEU A 61 14.70 3.90 8.67
C LEU A 61 16.09 3.73 9.30
N ASN A 62 16.32 2.63 10.03
CA ASN A 62 17.60 2.33 10.66
C ASN A 62 17.98 0.85 10.44
N GLY A 63 19.23 0.51 10.77
CA GLY A 63 19.68 -0.87 10.86
C GLY A 63 19.64 -1.65 9.53
N ASN A 64 19.37 -2.95 9.64
CA ASN A 64 19.38 -3.86 8.49
C ASN A 64 18.18 -3.59 7.57
N GLU A 65 17.03 -3.23 8.14
CA GLU A 65 15.80 -2.93 7.44
C GLU A 65 16.01 -1.77 6.47
N TRP A 66 16.67 -0.70 6.93
CA TRP A 66 17.01 0.42 6.06
C TRP A 66 18.00 0.02 4.96
N GLN A 67 19.03 -0.78 5.31
CA GLN A 67 19.98 -1.29 4.33
C GLN A 67 19.26 -2.13 3.25
N TRP A 68 18.29 -2.97 3.63
CA TRP A 68 17.48 -3.73 2.68
C TRP A 68 16.67 -2.84 1.76
N ILE A 69 16.07 -1.75 2.27
CA ILE A 69 15.36 -0.76 1.45
C ILE A 69 16.32 -0.09 0.45
N GLN A 70 17.48 0.37 0.91
CA GLN A 70 18.46 1.05 0.05
C GLN A 70 19.03 0.12 -1.02
N ASP A 71 19.30 -1.14 -0.70
CA ASP A 71 19.90 -2.11 -1.61
C ASP A 71 18.90 -2.77 -2.56
N SER A 72 17.61 -2.71 -2.24
CA SER A 72 16.54 -3.29 -3.05
C SER A 72 16.62 -2.88 -4.51
N ASP A 73 16.43 -3.84 -5.41
CA ASP A 73 16.30 -3.63 -6.86
C ASP A 73 14.87 -3.23 -7.25
N GLN A 74 13.91 -3.31 -6.34
CA GLN A 74 12.49 -3.04 -6.61
C GLN A 74 12.26 -1.55 -6.93
N PRO A 75 11.46 -1.22 -7.96
CA PRO A 75 11.35 0.16 -8.47
C PRO A 75 10.43 1.07 -7.65
N ILE A 76 9.50 0.51 -6.87
CA ILE A 76 8.51 1.25 -6.09
C ILE A 76 8.62 0.85 -4.62
N ILE A 77 8.75 1.83 -3.74
CA ILE A 77 8.86 1.67 -2.28
C ILE A 77 7.69 2.39 -1.62
N HIS A 78 7.01 1.71 -0.69
CA HIS A 78 6.00 2.35 0.15
C HIS A 78 6.64 3.04 1.36
N PHE A 79 6.13 4.22 1.69
CA PHE A 79 6.42 4.85 2.97
C PHE A 79 5.42 4.42 4.05
N PHE A 80 5.35 5.14 5.16
CA PHE A 80 4.73 4.68 6.41
C PHE A 80 3.30 4.16 6.28
N ASN A 81 2.99 3.12 7.07
CA ASN A 81 1.68 2.52 7.21
C ASN A 81 0.91 3.16 8.38
N GLU A 82 -0.21 3.83 8.09
CA GLU A 82 -1.06 4.50 9.08
C GLU A 82 -0.28 5.27 10.16
N PRO A 83 0.64 6.20 9.77
CA PRO A 83 1.46 6.94 10.73
C PRO A 83 0.64 7.72 11.76
N GLU A 84 -0.56 8.16 11.39
CA GLU A 84 -1.51 8.88 12.25
C GLU A 84 -1.99 8.03 13.43
N ARG A 85 -1.98 6.70 13.29
CA ARG A 85 -2.33 5.74 14.34
C ARG A 85 -1.13 5.29 15.16
N ASN A 86 0.07 5.65 14.73
CA ASN A 86 1.34 5.22 15.32
C ASN A 86 2.11 6.37 16.00
N GLY A 87 1.45 7.51 16.21
CA GLY A 87 2.04 8.64 16.94
C GLY A 87 3.14 9.37 16.16
N ILE A 88 3.15 9.25 14.84
CA ILE A 88 4.07 9.97 13.95
C ILE A 88 3.32 11.18 13.40
N ASP A 89 3.73 12.39 13.77
CA ASP A 89 3.11 13.61 13.22
C ASP A 89 3.57 13.89 11.77
N PRO A 90 2.80 14.66 10.99
CA PRO A 90 3.13 14.97 9.59
C PRO A 90 4.50 15.65 9.42
N GLN A 91 4.89 16.56 10.32
CA GLN A 91 6.16 17.26 10.22
C GLN A 91 7.34 16.30 10.39
N LYS A 92 7.28 15.42 11.39
CA LYS A 92 8.31 14.40 11.60
C LYS A 92 8.45 13.45 10.41
N ALA A 93 7.33 13.01 9.83
CA ALA A 93 7.36 12.19 8.62
C ALA A 93 7.92 12.95 7.41
N ALA A 94 7.62 14.25 7.27
CA ALA A 94 8.21 15.10 6.25
C ALA A 94 9.73 15.28 6.46
N ASP A 95 10.21 15.40 7.69
CA ASP A 95 11.64 15.50 7.97
C ASP A 95 12.39 14.23 7.56
N TYR A 96 11.85 13.04 7.83
CA TYR A 96 12.42 11.79 7.31
C TYR A 96 12.40 11.72 5.79
N TRP A 97 11.30 12.18 5.18
CA TRP A 97 11.14 12.22 3.74
C TRP A 97 12.25 13.05 3.06
N HIS A 98 12.44 14.29 3.50
CA HIS A 98 13.43 15.21 2.94
C HIS A 98 14.87 14.78 3.23
N ASN A 99 15.16 14.36 4.47
CA ASN A 99 16.54 14.17 4.92
C ASN A 99 17.08 12.77 4.63
N GLN A 100 16.20 11.76 4.45
CA GLN A 100 16.62 10.37 4.31
C GLN A 100 16.02 9.71 3.07
N VAL A 101 14.70 9.70 2.93
CA VAL A 101 14.02 8.94 1.86
C VAL A 101 14.35 9.49 0.47
N ILE A 102 14.17 10.79 0.26
CA ILE A 102 14.40 11.43 -1.05
C ILE A 102 15.86 11.34 -1.49
N PRO A 103 16.87 11.73 -0.66
CA PRO A 103 18.26 11.67 -1.07
C PRO A 103 18.72 10.25 -1.40
N ASN A 104 18.34 9.26 -0.60
CA ASN A 104 18.88 7.90 -0.73
C ASN A 104 18.10 7.05 -1.76
N LEU A 105 16.79 7.24 -1.90
CA LEU A 105 15.98 6.37 -2.77
C LEU A 105 15.68 7.03 -4.11
N ARG A 106 15.13 8.25 -4.12
CA ARG A 106 14.80 8.93 -5.38
C ARG A 106 16.06 9.45 -6.07
N ASN A 107 16.86 10.27 -5.39
CA ASN A 107 17.97 10.98 -6.02
C ASN A 107 19.13 10.06 -6.41
N GLN A 108 19.51 9.12 -5.52
CA GLN A 108 20.62 8.20 -5.77
C GLN A 108 20.22 6.95 -6.56
N ARG A 109 18.98 6.48 -6.42
CA ARG A 109 18.55 5.15 -6.91
C ARG A 109 17.35 5.17 -7.85
N GLN A 110 16.82 6.36 -8.17
CA GLN A 110 15.71 6.57 -9.10
C GLN A 110 14.45 5.75 -8.76
N LYS A 111 14.24 5.48 -7.47
CA LYS A 111 13.04 4.80 -6.98
C LYS A 111 11.83 5.72 -7.08
N GLN A 112 10.68 5.15 -7.41
CA GLN A 112 9.40 5.80 -7.23
C GLN A 112 8.87 5.51 -5.83
N LEU A 113 8.20 6.48 -5.24
CA LEU A 113 7.84 6.45 -3.83
C LEU A 113 6.33 6.65 -3.69
N VAL A 114 5.73 5.82 -2.84
CA VAL A 114 4.35 5.95 -2.40
C VAL A 114 4.33 6.78 -1.12
N SER A 115 3.38 7.70 -1.02
CA SER A 115 3.12 8.44 0.22
C SER A 115 2.86 7.49 1.39
N PRO A 116 2.88 7.99 2.63
CA PRO A 116 2.25 7.27 3.72
C PRO A 116 0.81 6.92 3.37
N SER A 117 0.40 5.71 3.74
CA SER A 117 -0.95 5.20 3.48
C SER A 117 -1.76 5.30 4.76
N CYS A 118 -2.54 6.36 4.88
CA CYS A 118 -3.38 6.65 6.04
C CYS A 118 -4.75 5.96 5.91
N ALA A 119 -5.43 5.81 7.05
CA ALA A 119 -6.81 5.37 7.09
C ALA A 119 -7.77 6.35 6.38
N SER A 120 -8.93 5.85 5.95
CA SER A 120 -9.95 6.66 5.28
C SER A 120 -10.76 7.59 6.19
N ASP A 121 -10.52 7.55 7.51
CA ASP A 121 -11.22 8.39 8.49
C ASP A 121 -10.73 9.86 8.48
N PRO A 122 -11.42 10.81 9.15
CA PRO A 122 -11.02 12.21 9.15
C PRO A 122 -9.60 12.47 9.67
N ASN A 123 -9.08 11.65 10.59
CA ASN A 123 -7.74 11.84 11.12
C ASN A 123 -6.70 11.50 10.05
N GLY A 124 -6.87 10.36 9.36
CA GLY A 124 -5.99 9.97 8.25
C GLY A 124 -6.04 10.98 7.10
N GLN A 125 -7.24 11.45 6.73
CA GLN A 125 -7.41 12.45 5.66
C GLN A 125 -6.79 13.83 5.98
N ASN A 126 -6.84 14.25 7.24
CA ASN A 126 -6.20 15.49 7.68
C ASN A 126 -4.68 15.32 7.72
N TRP A 127 -4.20 14.19 8.25
CA TRP A 127 -2.78 13.88 8.35
C TRP A 127 -2.11 13.89 6.97
N ILE A 128 -2.68 13.17 6.00
CA ILE A 128 -2.06 13.07 4.66
C ILE A 128 -2.11 14.40 3.91
N ALA A 129 -3.14 15.23 4.16
CA ALA A 129 -3.24 16.55 3.55
C ALA A 129 -2.18 17.52 4.09
N GLU A 130 -1.93 17.49 5.40
CA GLU A 130 -0.85 18.27 6.01
C GLU A 130 0.52 17.80 5.50
N TRP A 131 0.76 16.48 5.50
CA TRP A 131 2.02 15.92 5.00
C TRP A 131 2.27 16.24 3.53
N MET A 132 1.29 16.05 2.65
CA MET A 132 1.39 16.39 1.22
C MET A 132 1.67 17.88 0.99
N ASN A 133 1.19 18.76 1.87
CA ASN A 133 1.50 20.19 1.82
C ASN A 133 2.94 20.49 2.24
N LEU A 134 3.48 19.76 3.22
CA LEU A 134 4.85 19.93 3.71
C LEU A 134 5.92 19.43 2.73
N VAL A 135 5.56 18.52 1.81
CA VAL A 135 6.50 17.89 0.85
C VAL A 135 6.25 18.30 -0.60
N GLN A 136 5.58 19.43 -0.85
CA GLN A 136 5.22 19.87 -2.22
C GLN A 136 6.42 20.03 -3.16
N ASP A 137 7.58 20.42 -2.61
CA ASP A 137 8.85 20.56 -3.32
C ASP A 137 9.48 19.21 -3.72
N CYS A 138 9.05 18.12 -3.09
CA CYS A 138 9.53 16.76 -3.37
C CYS A 138 8.43 15.70 -3.30
N ALA A 139 7.25 16.01 -3.86
CA ALA A 139 6.03 15.19 -3.78
C ALA A 139 6.26 13.71 -4.16
N PRO A 140 5.52 12.75 -3.57
CA PRO A 140 5.58 11.35 -3.95
C PRO A 140 5.07 11.13 -5.39
N GLU A 141 5.52 10.04 -6.02
CA GLU A 141 5.00 9.61 -7.33
C GLU A 141 3.57 9.07 -7.21
N PHE A 142 3.26 8.43 -6.09
CA PHE A 142 1.96 7.81 -5.84
C PHE A 142 1.37 8.25 -4.51
N LEU A 143 0.06 8.44 -4.48
CA LEU A 143 -0.71 8.60 -3.26
C LEU A 143 -1.17 7.21 -2.78
N GLY A 144 -0.69 6.78 -1.62
CA GLY A 144 -1.14 5.58 -0.92
C GLY A 144 -2.37 5.85 -0.06
N ILE A 145 -3.38 4.98 -0.14
CA ILE A 145 -4.61 5.10 0.67
C ILE A 145 -5.10 3.73 1.14
N HIS A 146 -5.74 3.70 2.31
CA HIS A 146 -6.49 2.55 2.82
C HIS A 146 -7.99 2.82 2.80
N TRP A 147 -8.79 1.76 2.64
CA TRP A 147 -10.23 1.87 2.84
C TRP A 147 -10.84 0.56 3.39
N TYR A 148 -11.64 0.69 4.44
CA TYR A 148 -12.37 -0.43 5.04
C TYR A 148 -13.81 -0.01 5.32
N GLY A 149 -14.78 -0.83 4.92
CA GLY A 149 -16.19 -0.50 5.07
C GLY A 149 -17.11 -1.52 4.41
N THR A 150 -18.40 -1.22 4.31
CA THR A 150 -19.41 -2.14 3.75
C THR A 150 -19.97 -1.68 2.40
N SER A 151 -19.77 -0.41 2.03
CA SER A 151 -20.35 0.20 0.84
C SER A 151 -19.31 0.44 -0.26
N ALA A 152 -19.46 -0.24 -1.40
CA ALA A 152 -18.61 -0.02 -2.57
C ALA A 152 -18.75 1.42 -3.10
N ASP A 153 -19.92 2.02 -3.00
CA ASP A 153 -20.13 3.40 -3.47
C ASP A 153 -19.45 4.42 -2.55
N GLU A 154 -19.34 4.16 -1.25
CA GLU A 154 -18.53 4.98 -0.35
C GLU A 154 -17.04 4.85 -0.64
N ALA A 155 -16.55 3.63 -0.94
CA ALA A 155 -15.18 3.41 -1.36
C ALA A 155 -14.85 4.16 -2.65
N LYS A 156 -15.71 4.07 -3.67
CA LYS A 156 -15.53 4.81 -4.94
C LYS A 156 -15.47 6.31 -4.71
N ARG A 157 -16.43 6.87 -3.97
CA ARG A 157 -16.46 8.30 -3.65
C ARG A 157 -15.20 8.75 -2.91
N TYR A 158 -14.76 8.00 -1.90
CA TYR A 158 -13.52 8.32 -1.19
C TYR A 158 -12.31 8.34 -2.12
N ILE A 159 -12.17 7.34 -2.99
CA ILE A 159 -11.04 7.24 -3.92
C ILE A 159 -11.08 8.39 -4.97
N GLU A 160 -12.27 8.72 -5.48
CA GLU A 160 -12.48 9.87 -6.37
C GLU A 160 -12.14 11.20 -5.69
N ASP A 161 -12.60 11.40 -4.45
CA ASP A 161 -12.32 12.62 -3.66
C ASP A 161 -10.82 12.78 -3.39
N MET A 162 -10.12 11.68 -3.06
CA MET A 162 -8.67 11.70 -2.86
C MET A 162 -7.92 12.02 -4.17
N HIS A 163 -8.37 11.48 -5.32
CA HIS A 163 -7.80 11.83 -6.61
C HIS A 163 -8.03 13.32 -6.95
N ASN A 164 -9.24 13.82 -6.73
CA ASN A 164 -9.57 15.23 -6.99
C ASN A 164 -8.77 16.19 -6.10
N LYS A 165 -8.49 15.79 -4.85
CA LYS A 165 -7.67 16.57 -3.91
C LYS A 165 -6.19 16.57 -4.28
N PHE A 166 -5.68 15.47 -4.85
CA PHE A 166 -4.27 15.31 -5.24
C PHE A 166 -4.16 14.82 -6.70
N PRO A 167 -4.53 15.67 -7.68
CA PRO A 167 -4.73 15.24 -9.08
C PRO A 167 -3.42 14.90 -9.81
N ASN A 168 -2.28 15.29 -9.25
CA ASN A 168 -0.97 15.08 -9.86
C ASN A 168 -0.39 13.69 -9.55
N GLN A 169 -0.96 12.97 -8.57
CA GLN A 169 -0.51 11.65 -8.17
C GLN A 169 -1.46 10.57 -8.68
N LYS A 170 -0.90 9.47 -9.18
CA LYS A 170 -1.68 8.24 -9.32
C LYS A 170 -1.92 7.63 -7.94
N ILE A 171 -3.03 6.92 -7.78
CA ILE A 171 -3.41 6.28 -6.54
C ILE A 171 -2.92 4.84 -6.50
N ILE A 172 -2.36 4.43 -5.38
CA ILE A 172 -2.22 3.04 -4.97
C ILE A 172 -3.15 2.80 -3.79
N VAL A 173 -4.16 1.94 -3.98
CA VAL A 173 -5.02 1.51 -2.87
C VAL A 173 -4.31 0.36 -2.17
N SER A 174 -3.40 0.69 -1.25
CA SER A 174 -2.49 -0.29 -0.63
C SER A 174 -3.21 -1.28 0.28
N GLU A 175 -4.39 -0.92 0.78
CA GLU A 175 -5.29 -1.85 1.48
C GLU A 175 -6.76 -1.51 1.21
N ILE A 176 -7.54 -2.52 0.85
CA ILE A 176 -9.00 -2.43 0.79
C ILE A 176 -9.67 -3.73 1.22
N ALA A 177 -10.74 -3.66 2.02
CA ALA A 177 -11.60 -4.82 2.27
C ALA A 177 -13.04 -4.45 2.64
N CYS A 178 -13.95 -5.39 2.37
CA CYS A 178 -15.28 -5.36 2.95
C CYS A 178 -15.22 -5.88 4.38
N ILE A 179 -15.84 -5.15 5.32
CA ILE A 179 -15.91 -5.55 6.74
C ILE A 179 -17.29 -6.11 7.14
N SER A 180 -18.17 -6.37 6.16
CA SER A 180 -19.45 -7.04 6.45
C SER A 180 -19.21 -8.43 7.04
N ARG A 181 -20.13 -8.86 7.90
CA ARG A 181 -20.16 -10.24 8.41
C ARG A 181 -20.92 -11.19 7.48
N ASP A 182 -21.56 -10.68 6.42
CA ASP A 182 -22.17 -11.49 5.35
C ASP A 182 -21.16 -11.69 4.20
N GLY A 183 -20.78 -12.94 3.95
CA GLY A 183 -19.85 -13.29 2.88
C GLY A 183 -20.35 -12.93 1.47
N ASN A 184 -21.67 -12.90 1.24
CA ASN A 184 -22.24 -12.49 -0.04
C ASN A 184 -22.07 -10.98 -0.26
N GLU A 185 -22.24 -10.17 0.79
CA GLU A 185 -21.99 -8.72 0.72
C GLU A 185 -20.50 -8.47 0.45
N CYS A 186 -19.61 -9.16 1.14
CA CYS A 186 -18.16 -9.08 0.89
C CYS A 186 -17.79 -9.47 -0.54
N TYR A 187 -18.41 -10.52 -1.09
CA TYR A 187 -18.21 -10.93 -2.47
C TYR A 187 -18.67 -9.86 -3.46
N GLN A 188 -19.88 -9.32 -3.28
CA GLN A 188 -20.44 -8.28 -4.14
C GLN A 188 -19.58 -7.01 -4.11
N PHE A 189 -19.23 -6.54 -2.92
CA PHE A 189 -18.32 -5.42 -2.73
C PHE A 189 -17.00 -5.64 -3.49
N THR A 190 -16.35 -6.78 -3.27
CA THR A 190 -15.03 -7.09 -3.83
C THR A 190 -15.07 -7.15 -5.35
N ARG A 191 -16.09 -7.82 -5.91
CA ARG A 191 -16.30 -7.90 -7.36
C ARG A 191 -16.51 -6.52 -7.98
N ASP A 192 -17.38 -5.71 -7.38
CA ASP A 192 -17.76 -4.40 -7.92
C ASP A 192 -16.58 -3.42 -7.84
N MET A 193 -15.81 -3.45 -6.75
CA MET A 193 -14.59 -2.66 -6.60
C MET A 193 -13.49 -3.10 -7.57
N CYS A 194 -13.25 -4.41 -7.76
CA CYS A 194 -12.26 -4.88 -8.75
C CYS A 194 -12.58 -4.35 -10.15
N ASN A 195 -13.83 -4.50 -10.60
CA ASN A 195 -14.25 -4.05 -11.93
C ASN A 195 -14.13 -2.53 -12.10
N TRP A 196 -14.49 -1.77 -11.07
CA TRP A 196 -14.39 -0.31 -11.11
C TRP A 196 -12.94 0.17 -11.09
N LEU A 197 -12.09 -0.35 -10.19
CA LEU A 197 -10.67 0.01 -10.07
C LEU A 197 -9.86 -0.38 -11.32
N ASP A 198 -10.18 -1.51 -11.96
CA ASP A 198 -9.57 -1.91 -13.22
C ASP A 198 -9.78 -0.84 -14.32
N GLY A 199 -10.91 -0.13 -14.28
CA GLY A 199 -11.29 0.91 -15.24
C GLY A 199 -10.82 2.34 -14.94
N GLN A 200 -10.20 2.60 -13.77
CA GLN A 200 -9.76 3.95 -13.41
C GLN A 200 -8.30 4.21 -13.81
N ASP A 201 -8.04 5.11 -14.75
CA ASP A 201 -6.68 5.41 -15.24
C ASP A 201 -5.76 6.03 -14.19
N TYR A 202 -6.34 6.73 -13.20
CA TYR A 202 -5.63 7.32 -12.08
C TYR A 202 -5.31 6.31 -10.97
N VAL A 203 -5.86 5.08 -11.01
CA VAL A 203 -5.49 3.99 -10.10
C VAL A 203 -4.37 3.16 -10.75
N PHE A 204 -3.20 3.14 -10.11
CA PHE A 204 -2.04 2.38 -10.55
C PHE A 204 -2.14 0.90 -10.17
N GLU A 205 -2.34 0.59 -8.89
CA GLU A 205 -2.61 -0.76 -8.39
C GLU A 205 -3.48 -0.72 -7.12
N TYR A 206 -4.09 -1.85 -6.76
CA TYR A 206 -4.92 -2.00 -5.56
C TYR A 206 -4.75 -3.38 -4.91
N ALA A 207 -4.87 -3.45 -3.59
CA ALA A 207 -4.56 -4.65 -2.82
C ALA A 207 -5.67 -5.01 -1.83
N PHE A 208 -6.32 -6.16 -2.05
CA PHE A 208 -7.36 -6.65 -1.14
C PHE A 208 -6.74 -7.32 0.10
N PHE A 209 -7.18 -6.89 1.27
CA PHE A 209 -6.71 -7.40 2.55
C PHE A 209 -7.39 -8.73 2.93
N GLY A 210 -6.68 -9.58 3.69
CA GLY A 210 -7.24 -10.81 4.28
C GLY A 210 -6.59 -12.12 3.82
N CYS A 211 -5.54 -12.09 3.00
CA CYS A 211 -4.78 -13.30 2.65
C CYS A 211 -3.81 -13.68 3.78
N MET A 212 -4.35 -14.21 4.87
CA MET A 212 -3.62 -14.69 6.04
C MET A 212 -4.49 -15.68 6.83
N LYS A 213 -3.87 -16.51 7.66
CA LYS A 213 -4.57 -17.61 8.35
C LYS A 213 -5.44 -17.16 9.52
N ASN A 214 -4.98 -16.17 10.27
CA ASN A 214 -5.64 -15.66 11.46
C ASN A 214 -6.08 -14.20 11.22
N MET A 215 -7.16 -13.78 11.86
CA MET A 215 -7.56 -12.37 11.84
C MET A 215 -6.45 -11.53 12.50
N PRO A 216 -6.00 -10.42 11.87
CA PRO A 216 -5.09 -9.49 12.49
C PRO A 216 -5.86 -8.65 13.50
N ASP A 217 -5.34 -8.54 14.73
CA ASP A 217 -5.95 -7.88 15.90
C ASP A 217 -7.38 -8.36 16.28
N ASP A 218 -7.83 -8.01 17.49
CA ASP A 218 -9.13 -8.42 18.09
C ASP A 218 -10.36 -7.80 17.37
N TYR A 219 -10.45 -7.85 16.03
CA TYR A 219 -11.66 -7.55 15.25
C TYR A 219 -12.74 -8.62 15.48
N ARG A 220 -13.20 -8.73 16.72
CA ARG A 220 -14.36 -9.53 17.14
C ARG A 220 -15.65 -8.80 16.75
#